data_AF-A0A6G2W1Q9-F1
#
_entry.id   AF-A0A6G2W1Q9-F1
#
_cell.length_a   1.000
_cell.length_b   1.000
_cell.length_c   1.000
_cell.angle_alpha   90.00
_cell.angle_beta   90.00
_cell.angle_gamma   90.00
#
_symmetry.space_group_name_H-M   'P 1'
#
loop_
_entity.id
_entity.type
_entity.pdbx_description
1 polymer ?
#
loop_
_entity_poly.entity_id
_entity_poly.type
_entity_poly.pdbx_seq_one_letter_code
_entity_poly.pdbx_strand_id
1 'polypeptide(L)'
;MTEEEAVQIAEYVQAACPAQRFGEYTPDVWGEILAPYDVNEARAAVIAIARRQPFISPAEIVTEVKARREERIELAHVVYDGNPLETGAESIAARRALLRAAGDGLTEPSSISRALGTADHLALPPGPDHGPYEGRAAAARAAIGKMPSTRGSSSDPRSRPCRRCGAAPGASCTTGGRRRRDVHPIRLEDTRRTAAGLPLIDQAATEASIKAAAAAALAHIEDQEQEAEAS
;
A
#
# COMPACT_ATOMS: atom_id res chain seq x y z
N MET A 1 6.70 -21.28 -28.45
CA MET A 1 7.78 -22.25 -28.69
C MET A 1 7.34 -23.36 -29.63
N THR A 2 8.21 -23.77 -30.57
CA THR A 2 8.05 -24.92 -31.47
C THR A 2 8.56 -26.23 -30.84
N GLU A 3 8.30 -27.38 -31.47
CA GLU A 3 8.82 -28.68 -31.03
C GLU A 3 10.36 -28.72 -31.02
N GLU A 4 11.00 -28.20 -32.07
CA GLU A 4 12.47 -28.12 -32.15
C GLU A 4 13.07 -27.27 -31.02
N GLU A 5 12.44 -26.14 -30.72
CA GLU A 5 12.83 -25.27 -29.60
C GLU A 5 12.61 -25.96 -28.24
N ALA A 6 11.58 -26.80 -28.11
CA ALA A 6 11.33 -27.56 -26.89
C ALA A 6 12.43 -28.61 -26.64
N VAL A 7 12.90 -29.28 -27.71
CA VAL A 7 14.08 -30.16 -27.65
C VAL A 7 15.30 -29.38 -27.20
N GLN A 8 15.55 -28.20 -27.77
CA GLN A 8 16.66 -27.34 -27.36
C GLN A 8 16.58 -26.96 -25.87
N ILE A 9 15.38 -26.67 -25.34
CA ILE A 9 15.20 -26.39 -23.91
C ILE A 9 15.50 -27.62 -23.05
N ALA A 10 15.01 -28.80 -23.44
CA ALA A 10 15.26 -30.03 -22.70
C ALA A 10 16.77 -30.36 -22.65
N GLU A 11 17.46 -30.27 -23.79
CA GLU A 11 18.92 -30.42 -23.86
C GLU A 11 19.66 -29.37 -23.03
N TYR A 12 19.18 -28.12 -23.07
CA TYR A 12 19.77 -27.04 -22.29
C TYR A 12 19.62 -27.25 -20.78
N VAL A 13 18.48 -27.78 -20.32
CA VAL A 13 18.28 -28.17 -18.93
C VAL A 13 19.14 -29.37 -18.57
N GLN A 14 19.24 -30.39 -19.43
CA GLN A 14 20.11 -31.55 -19.20
C GLN A 14 21.58 -31.14 -19.06
N ALA A 15 22.04 -30.17 -19.84
CA ALA A 15 23.38 -29.61 -19.75
C ALA A 15 23.59 -28.80 -18.46
N ALA A 16 22.60 -28.00 -18.05
CA ALA A 16 22.66 -27.20 -16.82
C ALA A 16 22.52 -28.06 -15.54
N CYS A 17 21.76 -29.15 -15.63
CA CYS A 17 21.42 -30.05 -14.52
C CYS A 17 21.69 -31.52 -14.90
N PRO A 18 22.97 -31.97 -14.97
CA PRO A 18 23.33 -33.29 -15.48
C PRO A 18 22.74 -34.48 -14.71
N ALA A 19 22.35 -34.29 -13.44
CA ALA A 19 21.75 -35.33 -12.61
C ALA A 19 20.27 -35.60 -12.95
N GLN A 20 19.61 -34.66 -13.63
CA GLN A 20 18.22 -34.82 -14.06
C GLN A 20 18.16 -35.75 -15.26
N ARG A 21 17.27 -36.74 -15.23
CA ARG A 21 17.08 -37.69 -16.33
C ARG A 21 15.98 -37.21 -17.25
N PHE A 22 16.27 -37.18 -18.55
CA PHE A 22 15.28 -36.96 -19.61
C PHE A 22 15.04 -38.28 -20.35
N GLY A 23 13.77 -38.60 -20.55
CA GLY A 23 13.33 -39.70 -21.44
C GLY A 23 12.97 -39.18 -22.83
N GLU A 24 12.77 -40.11 -23.78
CA GLU A 24 12.47 -39.84 -25.19
C GLU A 24 11.34 -38.83 -25.39
N TYR A 25 10.22 -38.98 -24.66
CA TYR A 25 9.03 -38.12 -24.79
C TYR A 25 9.04 -36.88 -23.88
N THR A 26 10.13 -36.62 -23.17
CA THR A 26 10.19 -35.47 -22.25
C THR A 26 10.12 -34.13 -22.99
N PRO A 27 10.83 -33.93 -24.11
CA PRO A 27 10.73 -32.71 -24.90
C PRO A 27 9.32 -32.43 -25.41
N ASP A 28 8.57 -33.46 -25.84
CA ASP A 28 7.21 -33.31 -26.38
C ASP A 28 6.27 -32.72 -25.32
N VAL A 29 6.24 -33.36 -24.14
CA VAL A 29 5.39 -32.91 -23.02
C VAL A 29 5.80 -31.53 -22.52
N TRP A 30 7.11 -31.26 -22.47
CA TRP A 30 7.60 -29.94 -22.07
C TRP A 30 7.26 -28.87 -23.12
N GLY A 31 7.31 -29.24 -24.40
CA GLY A 31 6.92 -28.40 -25.52
C GLY A 31 5.47 -27.96 -25.41
N GLU A 32 4.55 -28.86 -25.06
CA GLU A 32 3.14 -28.51 -24.82
C GLU A 32 2.98 -27.51 -23.66
N ILE A 33 3.67 -27.75 -22.54
CA ILE A 33 3.60 -26.88 -21.35
C ILE A 33 4.18 -25.49 -21.63
N LEU A 34 5.27 -25.44 -22.39
CA LEU A 34 6.03 -24.22 -22.63
C LEU A 34 5.69 -23.55 -23.98
N ALA A 35 4.79 -24.13 -24.78
CA ALA A 35 4.35 -23.61 -26.08
C ALA A 35 3.99 -22.11 -26.09
N PRO A 36 3.35 -21.54 -25.04
CA PRO A 36 3.00 -20.11 -25.03
C PRO A 36 4.18 -19.15 -24.85
N TYR A 37 5.37 -19.63 -24.50
CA TYR A 37 6.52 -18.79 -24.15
C TYR A 37 7.58 -18.76 -25.25
N ASP A 38 8.40 -17.71 -25.23
CA ASP A 38 9.55 -17.57 -26.11
C ASP A 38 10.73 -18.43 -25.63
N VAL A 39 11.46 -19.02 -26.58
CA VAL A 39 12.59 -19.92 -26.26
C VAL A 39 13.70 -19.19 -25.51
N ASN A 40 13.98 -17.91 -25.82
CA ASN A 40 15.05 -17.17 -25.16
C ASN A 40 14.68 -16.83 -23.71
N GLU A 41 13.40 -16.50 -23.47
CA GLU A 41 12.90 -16.32 -22.11
C GLU A 41 13.03 -17.60 -21.28
N ALA A 42 12.64 -18.73 -21.85
CA ALA A 42 12.76 -20.03 -21.21
C ALA A 42 14.23 -20.38 -20.90
N ARG A 43 15.16 -20.17 -21.84
CA ARG A 43 16.61 -20.40 -21.61
C ARG A 43 17.15 -19.51 -20.49
N ALA A 44 16.78 -18.23 -20.50
CA ALA A 44 17.21 -17.32 -19.45
C ALA A 44 16.66 -17.75 -18.08
N ALA A 45 15.42 -18.25 -18.02
CA ALA A 45 14.81 -18.76 -16.80
C ALA A 45 15.52 -20.02 -16.28
N VAL A 46 15.87 -20.96 -17.17
CA VAL A 46 16.63 -22.17 -16.83
C VAL A 46 17.92 -21.82 -16.11
N ILE A 47 18.72 -20.87 -16.61
CA ILE A 47 19.97 -20.46 -15.95
C ILE A 47 19.72 -19.82 -14.58
N ALA A 48 18.65 -19.05 -14.43
CA ALA A 48 18.28 -18.47 -13.14
C ALA A 48 18.02 -19.55 -12.08
N ILE A 49 17.26 -20.56 -12.47
CA ILE A 49 16.85 -21.65 -11.58
C ILE A 49 18.04 -22.56 -11.29
N ALA A 50 18.82 -22.95 -12.31
CA ALA A 50 20.01 -23.80 -12.17
C ALA A 50 21.05 -23.24 -11.19
N ARG A 51 21.14 -21.91 -11.04
CA ARG A 51 22.02 -21.27 -10.04
C ARG A 51 21.59 -21.51 -8.60
N ARG A 52 20.33 -21.86 -8.36
CA ARG A 52 19.73 -21.98 -7.03
C ARG A 52 19.50 -23.45 -6.64
N GLN A 53 19.26 -24.32 -7.62
CA GLN A 53 18.89 -25.70 -7.39
C GLN A 53 19.36 -26.65 -8.50
N PRO A 54 19.60 -27.93 -8.18
CA PRO A 54 20.16 -28.90 -9.11
C PRO A 54 19.13 -29.60 -10.04
N PHE A 55 17.83 -29.35 -9.86
CA PHE A 55 16.75 -29.91 -10.68
C PHE A 55 15.79 -28.82 -11.12
N ILE A 56 15.20 -28.95 -12.31
CA ILE A 56 14.31 -27.96 -12.91
C ILE A 56 13.08 -28.64 -13.48
N SER A 57 11.91 -28.16 -13.11
CA SER A 57 10.63 -28.54 -13.70
C SER A 57 10.13 -27.48 -14.70
N PRO A 58 9.29 -27.85 -15.69
CA PRO A 58 8.75 -26.87 -16.64
C PRO A 58 7.86 -25.84 -15.94
N ALA A 59 7.20 -26.21 -14.83
CA ALA A 59 6.41 -25.27 -14.03
C ALA A 59 7.27 -24.17 -13.38
N GLU A 60 8.49 -24.48 -12.95
CA GLU A 60 9.42 -23.49 -12.41
C GLU A 60 9.92 -22.55 -13.50
N ILE A 61 10.19 -23.06 -14.71
CA ILE A 61 10.53 -22.24 -15.88
C ILE A 61 9.39 -21.24 -16.14
N VAL A 62 8.14 -21.71 -16.19
CA VAL A 62 6.97 -20.84 -16.37
C VAL A 62 6.88 -19.78 -15.27
N THR A 63 7.13 -20.17 -14.01
CA THR A 63 7.07 -19.26 -12.87
C THR A 63 8.13 -18.17 -12.97
N GLU A 64 9.37 -18.54 -13.30
CA GLU A 64 10.48 -17.59 -13.45
C GLU A 64 10.29 -16.67 -14.67
N VAL A 65 9.79 -17.18 -15.80
CA VAL A 65 9.44 -16.35 -16.97
C VAL A 65 8.38 -15.32 -16.59
N LYS A 66 7.31 -15.72 -15.90
CA LYS A 66 6.27 -14.80 -15.43
C LYS A 66 6.82 -13.75 -14.47
N ALA A 67 7.65 -14.15 -13.50
CA ALA A 67 8.25 -13.23 -12.54
C ALA A 67 9.09 -12.16 -13.23
N ARG A 68 9.88 -12.52 -14.25
CA ARG A 68 10.67 -11.56 -15.03
C ARG A 68 9.83 -10.65 -15.91
N ARG A 69 8.73 -11.17 -16.48
CA ARG A 69 7.77 -10.33 -17.21
C ARG A 69 7.13 -9.31 -16.28
N GLU A 70 6.76 -9.71 -15.07
CA GLU A 70 6.22 -8.82 -14.04
C GLU A 70 7.24 -7.75 -13.63
N GLU A 71 8.49 -8.14 -13.37
CA GLU A 71 9.59 -7.21 -13.07
C GLU A 71 9.79 -6.18 -14.19
N ARG A 72 9.78 -6.61 -15.47
CA ARG A 72 9.88 -5.69 -16.60
C ARG A 72 8.70 -4.73 -16.68
N ILE A 73 7.48 -5.22 -16.46
CA ILE A 73 6.28 -4.37 -16.43
C ILE A 73 6.39 -3.33 -15.30
N GLU A 74 6.85 -3.74 -14.13
CA GLU A 74 7.05 -2.86 -12.98
C GLU A 74 8.08 -1.77 -13.30
N LEU A 75 9.26 -2.15 -13.81
CA LEU A 75 10.36 -1.25 -14.13
C LEU A 75 10.09 -0.33 -15.32
N ALA A 76 9.21 -0.73 -16.25
CA ALA A 76 8.85 0.10 -17.39
C ALA A 76 8.00 1.31 -16.99
N HIS A 77 7.28 1.24 -15.85
CA HIS A 77 6.35 2.28 -15.38
C HIS A 77 5.40 2.80 -16.48
N VAL A 78 4.79 1.86 -17.22
CA VAL A 78 3.94 2.17 -18.37
C VAL A 78 2.79 3.12 -18.00
N VAL A 79 2.77 4.30 -18.63
CA VAL A 79 1.69 5.28 -18.53
C VAL A 79 0.85 5.23 -19.80
N TYR A 80 -0.47 5.30 -19.65
CA TYR A 80 -1.42 5.39 -20.73
C TYR A 80 -2.16 6.73 -20.65
N ASP A 81 -1.90 7.61 -21.61
CA ASP A 81 -2.44 8.99 -21.61
C ASP A 81 -3.88 9.08 -22.11
N GLY A 82 -4.39 8.02 -22.75
CA GLY A 82 -5.75 7.96 -23.28
C GLY A 82 -5.96 8.78 -24.55
N ASN A 83 -6.98 8.39 -25.31
CA ASN A 83 -7.48 9.18 -26.43
C ASN A 83 -8.93 9.58 -26.13
N PRO A 84 -9.29 10.88 -26.09
CA PRO A 84 -10.65 11.30 -25.77
C PRO A 84 -11.71 10.86 -26.80
N LEU A 85 -11.29 10.43 -27.99
CA LEU A 85 -12.17 9.95 -29.05
C LEU A 85 -12.34 8.42 -29.06
N GLU A 86 -11.62 7.70 -28.20
CA GLU A 86 -11.68 6.25 -28.15
C GLU A 86 -12.86 5.73 -27.31
N THR A 87 -13.32 4.54 -27.66
CA THR A 87 -14.25 3.77 -26.84
C THR A 87 -13.54 3.12 -25.67
N GLY A 88 -14.29 2.76 -24.61
CA GLY A 88 -13.72 2.02 -23.47
C GLY A 88 -13.08 0.69 -23.86
N ALA A 89 -13.60 0.01 -24.88
CA ALA A 89 -13.03 -1.26 -25.37
C ALA A 89 -11.66 -1.05 -26.03
N GLU A 90 -11.52 0.00 -26.83
CA GLU A 90 -10.24 0.39 -27.47
C GLU A 90 -9.21 0.79 -26.41
N SER A 91 -9.63 1.57 -25.41
CA SER A 91 -8.78 1.96 -24.28
C SER A 91 -8.20 0.77 -23.52
N ILE A 92 -9.03 -0.25 -23.24
CA ILE A 92 -8.59 -1.49 -22.58
C ILE A 92 -7.63 -2.28 -23.49
N ALA A 93 -7.91 -2.35 -24.79
CA ALA A 93 -7.05 -3.04 -25.75
C ALA A 93 -5.68 -2.37 -25.85
N ALA A 94 -5.63 -1.03 -25.95
CA ALA A 94 -4.40 -0.24 -25.97
C ALA A 94 -3.59 -0.45 -24.69
N ARG A 95 -4.23 -0.37 -23.52
CA ARG A 95 -3.55 -0.59 -22.24
C ARG A 95 -2.97 -2.01 -22.11
N ARG A 96 -3.70 -3.03 -22.58
CA ARG A 96 -3.19 -4.41 -22.63
C ARG A 96 -2.03 -4.57 -23.59
N ALA A 97 -2.05 -3.88 -24.72
CA ALA A 97 -0.96 -3.89 -25.69
C ALA A 97 0.32 -3.29 -25.09
N LEU A 98 0.22 -2.17 -24.37
CA LEU A 98 1.36 -1.56 -23.69
C LEU A 98 1.96 -2.45 -22.59
N LEU A 99 1.11 -3.07 -21.76
CA LEU A 99 1.56 -4.02 -20.73
C LEU A 99 2.23 -5.25 -21.36
N ARG A 100 1.69 -5.75 -22.49
CA ARG A 100 2.30 -6.84 -23.23
C ARG A 100 3.68 -6.44 -23.77
N ALA A 101 3.80 -5.27 -24.41
CA ALA A 101 5.07 -4.77 -24.92
C ALA A 101 6.14 -4.60 -23.83
N ALA A 102 5.75 -4.08 -22.66
CA ALA A 102 6.65 -4.00 -21.51
C ALA A 102 7.03 -5.41 -20.99
N GLY A 103 6.05 -6.30 -20.89
CA GLY A 103 6.28 -7.70 -20.55
C GLY A 103 7.23 -8.39 -21.52
N ASP A 104 7.17 -8.08 -22.81
CA ASP A 104 8.04 -8.65 -23.85
C ASP A 104 9.42 -7.96 -23.95
N GLY A 105 9.67 -6.94 -23.11
CA GLY A 105 10.94 -6.20 -23.11
C GLY A 105 11.12 -5.24 -24.28
N LEU A 106 10.04 -4.90 -24.99
CA LEU A 106 10.04 -3.88 -26.04
C LEU A 106 9.96 -2.45 -25.48
N THR A 107 9.68 -2.32 -24.19
CA THR A 107 9.68 -1.06 -23.46
C THR A 107 10.86 -1.03 -22.50
N GLU A 108 11.72 -0.03 -22.65
CA GLU A 108 12.87 0.16 -21.77
C GLU A 108 12.45 0.52 -20.33
N PRO A 109 13.22 0.10 -19.32
CA PRO A 109 13.05 0.59 -17.95
C PRO A 109 13.07 2.11 -17.89
N SER A 110 12.15 2.70 -17.14
CA SER A 110 12.05 4.15 -16.99
C SER A 110 11.82 4.52 -15.53
N SER A 111 12.09 5.77 -15.14
CA SER A 111 11.69 6.25 -13.81
C SER A 111 10.25 6.76 -13.86
N ILE A 112 9.53 6.69 -12.73
CA ILE A 112 8.14 7.19 -12.64
C ILE A 112 8.06 8.64 -13.14
N SER A 113 9.03 9.47 -12.74
CA SER A 113 9.08 10.87 -13.18
C SER A 113 9.22 11.01 -14.69
N ARG A 114 10.08 10.19 -15.33
CA ARG A 114 10.25 10.20 -16.79
C ARG A 114 9.00 9.71 -17.49
N ALA A 115 8.39 8.62 -17.02
CA ALA A 115 7.15 8.08 -17.59
C ALA A 115 5.99 9.10 -17.53
N LEU A 116 5.93 9.91 -16.47
CA LEU A 116 4.95 10.99 -16.32
C LEU A 116 5.32 12.28 -17.06
N GLY A 117 6.46 12.35 -17.76
CA GLY A 117 6.95 13.57 -18.40
C GLY A 117 7.40 14.66 -17.43
N THR A 118 7.70 14.30 -16.19
CA THR A 118 8.08 15.21 -15.09
C THR A 118 9.55 15.16 -14.71
N ALA A 119 10.37 14.40 -15.46
CA ALA A 119 11.80 14.25 -15.16
C ALA A 119 12.57 15.56 -15.34
N ASP A 120 12.27 16.32 -16.39
CA ASP A 120 12.98 17.56 -16.74
C ASP A 120 12.28 18.82 -16.21
N HIS A 121 10.97 18.73 -15.92
CA HIS A 121 10.17 19.82 -15.39
C HIS A 121 9.15 19.30 -14.36
N LEU A 122 8.98 20.01 -13.24
CA LEU A 122 7.87 19.72 -12.33
C LEU A 122 6.55 19.84 -13.11
N ALA A 123 5.60 18.92 -12.88
CA ALA A 123 4.28 18.91 -13.53
C ALA A 123 3.54 20.26 -13.43
N LEU A 124 3.92 21.08 -12.45
CA LEU A 124 3.59 22.50 -12.33
C LEU A 124 4.90 23.25 -12.02
N PRO A 125 5.28 24.29 -12.78
CA PRO A 125 6.45 25.10 -12.44
C PRO A 125 6.26 25.74 -11.05
N PRO A 126 7.28 25.68 -10.16
CA PRO A 126 7.22 26.40 -8.89
C PRO A 126 7.40 27.90 -9.14
N GLY A 127 6.51 28.72 -8.58
CA GLY A 127 6.52 30.18 -8.72
C GLY A 127 5.21 30.72 -9.29
N PRO A 128 5.00 32.05 -9.28
CA PRO A 128 3.78 32.72 -9.77
C PRO A 128 3.56 32.58 -11.28
N ASP A 129 4.59 32.23 -12.06
CA ASP A 129 4.49 32.01 -13.51
C ASP A 129 4.03 30.58 -13.81
N HIS A 130 2.72 30.34 -13.67
CA HIS A 130 2.09 29.06 -14.00
C HIS A 130 1.77 28.89 -15.51
N GLY A 131 2.19 29.84 -16.35
CA GLY A 131 1.82 29.88 -17.77
C GLY A 131 0.28 29.87 -17.97
N PRO A 132 -0.25 29.32 -19.07
CA PRO A 132 -1.70 29.28 -19.35
C PRO A 132 -2.51 28.41 -18.37
N TYR A 133 -1.88 27.87 -17.33
CA TYR A 133 -2.47 27.05 -16.27
C TYR A 133 -2.62 27.80 -14.95
N GLU A 134 -2.27 29.09 -14.90
CA GLU A 134 -2.56 29.98 -13.77
C GLU A 134 -4.04 29.94 -13.42
N GLY A 135 -4.34 29.73 -12.13
CA GLY A 135 -5.70 29.68 -11.64
C GLY A 135 -6.49 28.40 -11.97
N ARG A 136 -6.00 27.45 -12.80
CA ARG A 136 -6.74 26.18 -13.05
C ARG A 136 -6.99 25.37 -11.78
N ALA A 137 -6.00 25.26 -10.90
CA ALA A 137 -6.17 24.57 -9.63
C ALA A 137 -7.19 25.30 -8.72
N ALA A 138 -7.21 26.63 -8.75
CA ALA A 138 -8.20 27.41 -8.03
C ALA A 138 -9.61 27.28 -8.65
N ALA A 139 -9.71 27.27 -9.98
CA ALA A 139 -10.95 27.06 -10.73
C ALA A 139 -11.50 25.65 -10.55
N ALA A 140 -10.65 24.62 -10.55
CA ALA A 140 -11.04 23.25 -10.25
C ALA A 140 -11.51 23.12 -8.79
N ARG A 141 -10.81 23.72 -7.83
CA ARG A 141 -11.28 23.80 -6.42
C ARG A 141 -12.60 24.56 -6.30
N ALA A 142 -12.81 25.62 -7.08
CA ALA A 142 -14.06 26.37 -7.11
C ALA A 142 -15.21 25.54 -7.73
N ALA A 143 -14.92 24.77 -8.79
CA ALA A 143 -15.86 23.90 -9.49
C ALA A 143 -16.27 22.66 -8.67
N ILE A 144 -15.36 22.13 -7.84
CA ILE A 144 -15.65 21.08 -6.85
C ILE A 144 -16.59 21.60 -5.73
N GLY A 145 -16.82 22.92 -5.67
CA GLY A 145 -17.57 23.57 -4.62
C GLY A 145 -16.76 23.70 -3.33
N LYS A 146 -17.16 24.62 -2.44
CA LYS A 146 -16.56 24.70 -1.11
C LYS A 146 -16.81 23.38 -0.38
N MET A 147 -15.76 22.70 0.08
CA MET A 147 -15.91 21.70 1.14
C MET A 147 -16.76 22.34 2.24
N PRO A 148 -17.85 21.71 2.71
CA PRO A 148 -18.69 22.29 3.75
C PRO A 148 -17.79 22.68 4.93
N SER A 149 -17.73 23.98 5.23
CA SER A 149 -16.92 24.56 6.32
C SER A 149 -17.35 24.03 7.68
N THR A 150 -18.53 23.44 7.74
CA THR A 150 -19.08 22.70 8.86
C THR A 150 -19.04 21.21 8.54
N ARG A 151 -17.86 20.56 8.65
CA ARG A 151 -17.90 19.17 9.11
C ARG A 151 -18.61 19.21 10.46
N GLY A 152 -19.79 18.62 10.55
CA GLY A 152 -20.51 18.50 11.80
C GLY A 152 -19.54 18.03 12.88
N SER A 153 -19.39 18.83 13.92
CA SER A 153 -18.40 18.69 15.00
C SER A 153 -18.63 17.47 15.89
N SER A 154 -19.50 16.53 15.49
CA SER A 154 -19.94 15.46 16.37
C SER A 154 -19.12 14.17 16.23
N SER A 155 -18.44 13.88 15.11
CA SER A 155 -17.74 12.59 14.94
C SER A 155 -16.23 12.68 14.73
N ASP A 156 -15.69 13.79 14.20
CA ASP A 156 -14.24 13.91 13.96
C ASP A 156 -13.51 14.26 15.27
N PRO A 157 -12.64 13.39 15.80
CA PRO A 157 -11.91 13.67 17.03
C PRO A 157 -10.92 14.84 16.90
N ARG A 158 -10.52 15.21 15.68
CA ARG A 158 -9.66 16.37 15.45
C ARG A 158 -10.43 17.69 15.51
N SER A 159 -11.76 17.68 15.46
CA SER A 159 -12.58 18.91 15.53
C SER A 159 -12.61 19.58 16.91
N ARG A 160 -12.16 18.89 17.97
CA ARG A 160 -12.13 19.40 19.35
C ARG A 160 -10.70 19.57 19.86
N PRO A 161 -10.40 20.44 20.82
CA PRO A 161 -9.06 20.53 21.40
C PRO A 161 -8.71 19.27 22.23
N CYS A 162 -7.43 18.92 22.29
CA CYS A 162 -6.96 17.80 23.12
C CYS A 162 -6.64 18.25 24.54
N ARG A 163 -7.35 17.74 25.55
CA ARG A 163 -7.08 18.06 26.96
C ARG A 163 -5.72 17.54 27.47
N ARG A 164 -5.13 16.52 26.84
CA ARG A 164 -3.83 15.95 27.26
C ARG A 164 -2.60 16.71 26.79
N CYS A 165 -2.64 17.30 25.59
CA CYS A 165 -1.49 18.02 25.02
C CYS A 165 -1.78 19.45 24.58
N GLY A 166 -3.00 19.95 24.79
CA GLY A 166 -3.40 21.30 24.37
C GLY A 166 -3.52 21.50 22.86
N ALA A 167 -3.47 20.42 22.05
CA ALA A 167 -3.58 20.55 20.60
C ALA A 167 -4.92 21.18 20.19
N ALA A 168 -4.87 22.26 19.40
CA ALA A 168 -6.05 22.97 18.92
C ALA A 168 -6.94 22.09 17.99
N PRO A 169 -8.20 22.49 17.76
CA PRO A 169 -9.02 21.92 16.68
C PRO A 169 -8.28 21.92 15.34
N GLY A 170 -8.32 20.82 14.61
CA GLY A 170 -7.60 20.60 13.35
C GLY A 170 -6.13 20.20 13.51
N ALA A 171 -5.49 20.44 14.67
CA ALA A 171 -4.09 20.09 14.91
C ALA A 171 -3.91 18.65 15.40
N SER A 172 -2.84 17.99 14.94
CA SER A 172 -2.44 16.66 15.42
C SER A 172 -1.96 16.71 16.87
N CYS A 173 -2.21 15.62 17.61
CA CYS A 173 -1.72 15.49 18.98
C CYS A 173 -0.19 15.29 18.99
N THR A 174 0.48 15.78 20.03
CA THR A 174 1.93 15.63 20.21
C THR A 174 2.23 14.87 21.51
N THR A 175 3.33 14.10 21.55
CA THR A 175 3.85 13.49 22.78
C THR A 175 5.35 13.72 22.81
N GLY A 176 5.85 14.40 23.85
CA GLY A 176 7.28 14.78 23.93
C GLY A 176 7.77 15.60 22.73
N GLY A 177 6.95 16.55 22.24
CA GLY A 177 7.27 17.40 21.09
C GLY A 177 7.13 16.74 19.71
N ARG A 178 6.95 15.41 19.61
CA ARG A 178 6.76 14.71 18.33
C ARG A 178 5.28 14.57 17.98
N ARG A 179 4.95 14.76 16.70
CA ARG A 179 3.59 14.54 16.17
C ARG A 179 3.23 13.06 16.23
N ARG A 180 2.04 12.75 16.72
CA ARG A 180 1.48 11.39 16.67
C ARG A 180 0.75 11.18 15.35
N ARG A 181 0.74 9.92 14.90
CA ARG A 181 -0.13 9.45 13.81
C ARG A 181 -1.61 9.56 14.20
N ASP A 182 -1.92 9.12 15.43
CA ASP A 182 -3.27 9.12 15.98
C ASP A 182 -3.45 10.16 17.10
N VAL A 183 -4.69 10.56 17.31
CA VAL A 183 -5.07 11.44 18.43
C VAL A 183 -4.91 10.72 19.78
N HIS A 184 -4.74 11.47 20.87
CA HIS A 184 -4.72 10.84 22.19
C HIS A 184 -6.07 10.19 22.52
N PRO A 185 -6.07 9.06 23.27
CA PRO A 185 -7.30 8.38 23.69
C PRO A 185 -8.33 9.31 24.36
N ILE A 186 -7.86 10.24 25.20
CA ILE A 186 -8.74 11.22 25.86
C ILE A 186 -9.53 12.08 24.87
N ARG A 187 -8.92 12.47 23.74
CA ARG A 187 -9.58 13.29 22.72
C ARG A 187 -10.64 12.49 21.97
N LEU A 188 -10.40 11.19 21.75
CA LEU A 188 -11.39 10.27 21.18
C LEU A 188 -12.58 10.11 22.12
N GLU A 189 -12.31 9.90 23.40
CA GLU A 189 -13.33 9.72 24.42
C GLU A 189 -14.18 10.99 24.59
N ASP A 190 -13.56 12.16 24.67
CA ASP A 190 -14.26 13.46 24.73
C ASP A 190 -15.20 13.67 23.54
N THR A 191 -14.75 13.26 22.35
CA THR A 191 -15.54 13.35 21.13
C THR A 191 -16.74 12.40 21.20
N ARG A 192 -16.53 11.15 21.62
CA ARG A 192 -17.63 10.17 21.80
C ARG A 192 -18.65 10.61 22.84
N ARG A 193 -18.20 11.14 23.98
CA ARG A 193 -19.10 11.62 25.04
C ARG A 193 -19.92 12.82 24.59
N THR A 194 -19.28 13.78 23.94
CA THR A 194 -20.01 14.94 23.39
C THR A 194 -21.01 14.51 22.31
N ALA A 195 -20.63 13.58 21.43
CA ALA A 195 -21.53 13.02 20.42
C ALA A 195 -22.75 12.34 21.06
N ALA A 196 -22.56 11.70 22.21
CA ALA A 196 -23.60 11.08 23.01
C ALA A 196 -24.36 12.06 23.92
N GLY A 197 -24.08 13.37 23.88
CA GLY A 197 -24.70 14.37 24.76
C GLY A 197 -24.28 14.27 26.23
N LEU A 198 -23.22 13.52 26.53
CA LEU A 198 -22.72 13.33 27.89
C LEU A 198 -21.70 14.41 28.28
N PRO A 199 -21.69 14.85 29.55
CA PRO A 199 -20.67 15.77 30.04
C PRO A 199 -19.28 15.11 29.99
N LEU A 200 -18.25 15.95 29.86
CA LEU A 200 -16.86 15.52 29.91
C LEU A 200 -16.52 15.01 31.31
N ILE A 201 -15.68 13.98 31.38
CA ILE A 201 -15.17 13.48 32.66
C ILE A 201 -14.18 14.51 33.19
N ASP A 202 -14.44 15.02 34.39
CA ASP A 202 -13.47 15.74 35.20
C ASP A 202 -12.62 14.73 35.97
N GLN A 203 -11.42 14.48 35.46
CA GLN A 203 -10.52 13.48 36.04
C GLN A 203 -10.13 13.84 37.48
N ALA A 204 -9.97 15.13 37.79
CA ALA A 204 -9.61 15.57 39.13
C ALA A 204 -10.76 15.31 40.13
N ALA A 205 -12.00 15.59 39.73
CA ALA A 205 -13.17 15.28 40.55
C ALA A 205 -13.36 13.77 40.75
N THR A 206 -13.12 12.96 39.71
CA THR A 206 -13.20 11.49 39.85
C THR A 206 -12.10 10.93 40.74
N GLU A 207 -10.86 11.43 40.63
CA GLU A 207 -9.76 11.01 41.51
C GLU A 207 -10.01 11.40 42.97
N ALA A 208 -10.54 12.60 43.22
CA ALA A 208 -10.93 13.04 44.55
C ALA A 208 -12.04 12.16 45.14
N SER A 209 -13.04 11.80 44.34
CA SER A 209 -14.13 10.91 44.75
C SER A 209 -13.63 9.50 45.09
N ILE A 210 -12.75 8.93 44.25
CA ILE A 210 -12.16 7.61 44.51
C ILE A 210 -11.30 7.64 45.80
N LYS A 211 -10.48 8.69 46.00
CA LYS A 211 -9.68 8.83 47.23
C LYS A 211 -10.55 8.96 48.47
N ALA A 212 -11.62 9.75 48.40
CA ALA A 212 -12.56 9.90 49.51
C ALA A 212 -13.28 8.58 49.82
N ALA A 213 -13.75 7.85 48.80
CA ALA A 213 -14.40 6.55 48.97
C ALA A 213 -13.42 5.50 49.54
N ALA A 214 -12.17 5.49 49.09
CA ALA A 214 -11.14 4.59 49.62
C ALA A 214 -10.81 4.91 51.09
N ALA A 215 -10.70 6.20 51.45
CA ALA A 215 -10.47 6.62 52.83
C ALA A 215 -11.65 6.23 53.75
N ALA A 216 -12.90 6.40 53.28
CA ALA A 216 -14.08 6.00 54.03
C ALA A 216 -14.18 4.47 54.21
N ALA A 217 -13.81 3.70 53.19
CA ALA A 217 -13.78 2.24 53.28
C ALA A 217 -12.72 1.73 54.27
N LEU A 218 -11.55 2.37 54.32
CA LEU A 218 -10.50 2.03 55.30
C LEU A 218 -10.94 2.36 56.73
N ALA A 219 -11.56 3.51 56.97
CA ALA A 219 -12.09 3.87 58.28
C ALA A 219 -13.16 2.87 58.77
N HIS A 220 -14.04 2.39 57.88
CA HIS A 220 -15.04 1.40 58.23
C HIS A 220 -14.44 0.02 58.59
N ILE A 221 -13.29 -0.33 58.02
CA ILE A 221 -12.56 -1.56 58.39
C ILE A 221 -11.93 -1.40 59.76
N GLU A 222 -11.32 -0.25 60.04
CA GLU A 222 -10.72 0.06 61.35
C GLU A 222 -11.77 0.06 62.48
N ASP A 223 -12.96 0.61 62.24
CA ASP A 223 -14.06 0.59 63.22
C ASP A 223 -14.57 -0.85 63.49
N GLN A 224 -14.64 -1.70 62.45
CA GLN A 224 -15.03 -3.10 62.60
C GLN A 224 -13.99 -3.95 63.35
N GLU A 225 -12.70 -3.67 63.14
CA GLU A 225 -11.62 -4.32 63.89
C GLU A 225 -11.64 -3.91 65.38
N GLN A 226 -11.93 -2.64 65.69
CA GLN A 226 -12.05 -2.17 67.07
C GLN A 226 -13.29 -2.73 67.79
N GLU A 227 -14.44 -2.86 67.12
CA GLU A 227 -15.63 -3.50 67.68
C GLU A 227 -15.43 -4.99 67.95
N ALA A 228 -14.64 -5.68 67.10
CA ALA A 228 -14.30 -7.08 67.27
C ALA A 228 -13.31 -7.33 68.42
N GLU A 229 -12.40 -6.41 68.71
CA GLU A 229 -11.48 -6.50 69.86
C GLU A 229 -12.13 -6.15 71.20
N ALA A 230 -13.25 -5.42 71.20
CA ALA A 230 -13.98 -5.01 72.40
C ALA A 230 -15.06 -6.01 72.87
N SER A 231 -15.32 -7.08 72.11
CA SER A 231 -16.31 -8.14 72.40
C SER A 231 -15.66 -9.42 72.90
#